data_AF-A0A382ZSP4-F1
#
_entry.id   AF-A0A382ZSP4-F1
#
_cell.length_a   1.000
_cell.length_b   1.000
_cell.length_c   1.000
_cell.angle_alpha   90.00
_cell.angle_beta   90.00
_cell.angle_gamma   90.00
#
_symmetry.space_group_name_H-M   'P 1'
#
loop_
_entity.id
_entity.type
_entity.pdbx_description
1 polymer ?
#
loop_
_entity_poly.entity_id
_entity_poly.type
_entity_poly.pdbx_seq_one_letter_code
_entity_poly.pdbx_strand_id
1 'polypeptide(L)'
;GTFVVDDCGICEGENADQDCAGECFGLSVEDNCGTCDADNSNDCVQDCAGVWGGNLVNDECGICGGDNSTCADCAGVPNGDAVYDNCNTCDDDPSNDCVQDCAGQWGGSAEVSDFYYDTDGDGLGAGSSISLCDANVPDGVVANNTDSDDDCFSNIHDCTGVCDGAAIVDDCGVCNGGNADQDCAGDCFGSSVIDNCGTCDSDSSNDCTQDCAGIWGGSLVNDECDICGGNNSTCADCAGTPNGSAVEDNCGTCD
;
A
#
# COMPACT_ATOMS: atom_id res chain seq x y z
N GLY A 1 -72.96 74.31 60.73
CA GLY A 1 -72.05 73.19 60.52
C GLY A 1 -70.95 73.32 61.54
N THR A 2 -70.56 72.22 62.16
CA THR A 2 -69.28 72.15 62.87
C THR A 2 -68.19 72.20 61.80
N PHE A 3 -67.43 73.29 61.75
CA PHE A 3 -66.23 73.37 60.92
C PHE A 3 -65.17 72.47 61.57
N VAL A 4 -64.69 71.48 60.83
CA VAL A 4 -63.57 70.65 61.26
C VAL A 4 -62.32 71.39 60.80
N VAL A 5 -61.51 71.78 61.78
CA VAL A 5 -60.16 72.30 61.57
C VAL A 5 -59.23 71.10 61.63
N ASP A 6 -58.33 70.99 60.66
CA ASP A 6 -57.36 69.91 60.61
C ASP A 6 -56.14 70.18 61.52
N ASP A 7 -55.19 69.26 61.57
CA ASP A 7 -54.02 69.36 62.46
C ASP A 7 -53.08 70.52 62.09
N CYS A 8 -53.22 71.07 60.88
CA CYS A 8 -52.48 72.24 60.38
C CYS A 8 -53.24 73.56 60.55
N GLY A 9 -54.41 73.53 61.19
CA GLY A 9 -55.19 74.74 61.44
C GLY A 9 -55.98 75.21 60.22
N ILE A 10 -56.12 74.39 59.18
CA ILE A 10 -56.80 74.72 57.93
C ILE A 10 -58.23 74.15 57.97
N CYS A 11 -59.20 74.97 57.53
CA CYS A 11 -60.61 74.59 57.50
C CYS A 11 -60.88 73.71 56.28
N GLU A 12 -61.46 72.53 56.52
CA GLU A 12 -61.82 71.55 55.45
C GLU A 12 -60.60 71.06 54.63
N GLY A 13 -59.38 71.10 55.17
CA GLY A 13 -58.14 70.74 54.49
C GLY A 13 -57.70 69.27 54.58
N GLU A 14 -58.33 68.47 55.45
CA GLU A 14 -58.02 67.04 55.65
C GLU A 14 -56.51 66.71 55.82
N ASN A 15 -55.73 67.60 56.46
CA ASN A 15 -54.27 67.47 56.62
C ASN A 15 -53.47 67.45 55.30
N ALA A 16 -54.05 67.95 54.19
CA ALA A 16 -53.36 68.02 52.91
C ALA A 16 -52.09 68.91 52.93
N ASP A 17 -51.98 69.79 53.93
CA ASP A 17 -50.82 70.66 54.15
C ASP A 17 -49.73 70.02 55.03
N GLN A 18 -49.88 68.78 55.49
CA GLN A 18 -48.79 68.02 56.13
C GLN A 18 -47.84 67.47 55.06
N ASP A 19 -46.55 67.57 55.32
CA ASP A 19 -45.53 66.83 54.58
C ASP A 19 -45.54 65.34 54.99
N CYS A 20 -44.73 64.50 54.35
CA CYS A 20 -44.74 63.06 54.65
C CYS A 20 -44.28 62.72 56.09
N ALA A 21 -43.63 63.66 56.80
CA ALA A 21 -43.19 63.49 58.18
C ALA A 21 -44.26 63.94 59.19
N GLY A 22 -45.40 64.44 58.70
CA GLY A 22 -46.49 64.99 59.49
C GLY A 22 -46.26 66.44 59.90
N GLU A 23 -45.29 67.14 59.31
CA GLU A 23 -45.03 68.56 59.59
C GLU A 23 -45.88 69.46 58.68
N CYS A 24 -46.69 70.34 59.30
CA CYS A 24 -47.50 71.29 58.56
C CYS A 24 -46.64 72.30 57.79
N PHE A 25 -46.89 72.42 56.49
CA PHE A 25 -46.10 73.20 55.52
C PHE A 25 -44.63 72.76 55.43
N GLY A 26 -44.32 71.52 55.80
CA GLY A 26 -43.01 70.92 55.64
C GLY A 26 -42.63 70.71 54.17
N LEU A 27 -41.35 70.43 53.92
CA LEU A 27 -40.82 70.23 52.57
C LEU A 27 -40.51 68.75 52.27
N SER A 28 -40.72 67.85 53.23
CA SER A 28 -40.37 66.45 53.07
C SER A 28 -41.36 65.75 52.13
N VAL A 29 -40.84 65.02 51.16
CA VAL A 29 -41.64 64.23 50.22
C VAL A 29 -41.25 62.77 50.35
N GLU A 30 -42.24 61.87 50.33
CA GLU A 30 -41.97 60.44 50.36
C GLU A 30 -41.42 60.01 49.00
N ASP A 31 -40.23 59.42 48.98
CA ASP A 31 -39.64 58.84 47.79
C ASP A 31 -40.35 57.52 47.40
N ASN A 32 -39.97 56.94 46.26
CA ASN A 32 -40.62 55.72 45.76
C ASN A 32 -40.27 54.43 46.54
N CYS A 33 -39.43 54.50 47.58
CA CYS A 33 -39.14 53.40 48.50
C CYS A 33 -39.59 53.70 49.94
N GLY A 34 -40.35 54.77 50.14
CA GLY A 34 -40.99 55.09 51.42
C GLY A 34 -40.10 55.87 52.39
N THR A 35 -38.98 56.44 51.94
CA THR A 35 -38.19 57.36 52.74
C THR A 35 -38.81 58.74 52.65
N CYS A 36 -39.09 59.34 53.80
CA CYS A 36 -39.65 60.67 53.89
C CYS A 36 -38.59 61.67 54.34
N ASP A 37 -38.06 62.45 53.39
CA ASP A 37 -37.19 63.59 53.68
C ASP A 37 -37.22 64.62 52.54
N ALA A 38 -36.37 65.64 52.61
CA ALA A 38 -36.27 66.71 51.60
C ALA A 38 -34.97 66.63 50.77
N ASP A 39 -34.19 65.56 50.92
CA ASP A 39 -32.89 65.35 50.29
C ASP A 39 -33.01 64.46 49.06
N ASN A 40 -33.40 65.06 47.93
CA ASN A 40 -33.51 64.36 46.65
C ASN A 40 -32.20 63.67 46.17
N SER A 41 -31.06 63.89 46.82
CA SER A 41 -29.82 63.18 46.50
C SER A 41 -29.75 61.76 47.06
N ASN A 42 -30.60 61.44 48.03
CA ASN A 42 -30.70 60.12 48.64
C ASN A 42 -31.91 59.31 48.15
N ASP A 43 -32.83 59.94 47.39
CA ASP A 43 -33.97 59.28 46.76
C ASP A 43 -33.52 57.99 46.05
N CYS A 44 -34.17 56.89 46.38
CA CYS A 44 -33.88 55.64 45.70
C CYS A 44 -34.21 55.71 44.22
N VAL A 45 -33.41 55.01 43.42
CA VAL A 45 -33.63 54.81 41.98
C VAL A 45 -34.17 53.41 41.71
N GLN A 46 -34.74 53.21 40.53
CA GLN A 46 -35.07 51.88 40.07
C GLN A 46 -33.81 51.09 39.73
N ASP A 47 -33.80 49.81 40.12
CA ASP A 47 -32.84 48.86 39.60
C ASP A 47 -33.15 48.50 38.13
N CYS A 48 -32.32 47.64 37.53
CA CYS A 48 -32.52 47.28 36.12
C CYS A 48 -33.83 46.52 35.82
N ALA A 49 -34.53 46.00 36.85
CA ALA A 49 -35.82 45.33 36.71
C ALA A 49 -37.00 46.30 36.93
N GLY A 50 -36.71 47.58 37.17
CA GLY A 50 -37.72 48.60 37.45
C GLY A 50 -38.18 48.64 38.92
N VAL A 51 -37.46 47.99 39.84
CA VAL A 51 -37.81 47.96 41.27
C VAL A 51 -37.13 49.13 41.99
N TRP A 52 -37.92 50.03 42.59
CA TRP A 52 -37.42 51.14 43.39
C TRP A 52 -36.67 50.63 44.63
N GLY A 53 -35.42 51.09 44.81
CA GLY A 53 -34.55 50.64 45.90
C GLY A 53 -34.02 49.21 45.75
N GLY A 54 -34.23 48.56 44.59
CA GLY A 54 -33.64 47.27 44.27
C GLY A 54 -32.13 47.35 44.05
N ASN A 55 -31.48 46.19 43.99
CA ASN A 55 -30.02 46.09 43.86
C ASN A 55 -29.56 45.33 42.61
N LEU A 56 -30.47 44.99 41.70
CA LEU A 56 -30.09 44.31 40.46
C LEU A 56 -29.40 45.27 39.50
N VAL A 57 -28.34 44.77 38.86
CA VAL A 57 -27.59 45.50 37.83
C VAL A 57 -27.56 44.64 36.57
N ASN A 58 -27.51 45.29 35.41
CA ASN A 58 -27.26 44.58 34.16
C ASN A 58 -25.87 43.95 34.19
N ASP A 59 -25.79 42.71 33.73
CA ASP A 59 -24.53 42.07 33.43
C ASP A 59 -23.91 42.66 32.14
N GLU A 60 -22.72 42.18 31.75
CA GLU A 60 -22.00 42.62 30.56
C GLU A 60 -22.73 42.27 29.25
N CYS A 61 -23.75 41.40 29.30
CA CYS A 61 -24.65 41.09 28.19
C CYS A 61 -25.86 42.03 28.13
N GLY A 62 -26.01 42.94 29.09
CA GLY A 62 -27.16 43.83 29.21
C GLY A 62 -28.38 43.16 29.86
N ILE A 63 -28.21 42.01 30.50
CA ILE A 63 -29.29 41.27 31.16
C ILE A 63 -29.33 41.64 32.64
N CYS A 64 -30.49 42.12 33.09
CA CYS A 64 -30.70 42.47 34.49
C CYS A 64 -30.58 41.25 35.41
N GLY A 65 -29.61 41.28 36.34
CA GLY A 65 -29.32 40.16 37.23
C GLY A 65 -28.74 38.93 36.52
N GLY A 66 -28.20 39.10 35.31
CA GLY A 66 -27.54 38.05 34.55
C GLY A 66 -26.20 37.62 35.14
N ASP A 67 -25.66 36.52 34.62
CA ASP A 67 -24.41 35.88 35.06
C ASP A 67 -23.33 35.89 33.98
N ASN A 68 -23.50 36.72 32.95
CA ASN A 68 -22.60 36.86 31.81
C ASN A 68 -22.51 35.68 30.84
N SER A 69 -23.25 34.60 31.07
CA SER A 69 -23.12 33.38 30.26
C SER A 69 -23.73 33.50 28.85
N THR A 70 -24.74 34.37 28.67
CA THR A 70 -25.53 34.42 27.44
C THR A 70 -24.83 35.07 26.25
N CYS A 71 -23.82 35.91 26.51
CA CYS A 71 -23.00 36.55 25.49
C CYS A 71 -21.52 36.15 25.61
N ALA A 72 -21.21 35.13 26.43
CA ALA A 72 -19.86 34.61 26.55
C ALA A 72 -19.44 33.92 25.24
N ASP A 73 -18.22 34.17 24.81
CA ASP A 73 -17.56 33.43 23.74
C ASP A 73 -17.19 32.01 24.20
N CYS A 74 -16.53 31.23 23.35
CA CYS A 74 -16.15 29.86 23.71
C CYS A 74 -15.14 29.78 24.87
N ALA A 75 -14.44 30.88 25.19
CA ALA A 75 -13.49 30.98 26.30
C ALA A 75 -14.17 31.47 27.60
N GLY A 76 -15.48 31.71 27.56
CA GLY A 76 -16.24 32.22 28.70
C GLY A 76 -16.15 33.75 28.87
N VAL A 77 -15.65 34.47 27.87
CA VAL A 77 -15.47 35.93 27.92
C VAL A 77 -16.70 36.62 27.33
N PRO A 78 -17.42 37.44 28.12
CA PRO A 78 -18.62 38.15 27.66
C PRO A 78 -18.30 39.11 26.52
N ASN A 79 -19.01 39.00 25.41
CA ASN A 79 -18.77 39.71 24.16
C ASN A 79 -17.33 39.54 23.63
N GLY A 80 -16.68 38.41 23.92
CA GLY A 80 -15.40 38.05 23.35
C GLY A 80 -15.50 37.59 21.89
N ASP A 81 -14.35 37.53 21.22
CA ASP A 81 -14.25 37.22 19.79
C ASP A 81 -13.83 35.75 19.53
N ALA A 82 -13.56 34.96 20.58
CA ALA A 82 -13.08 33.58 20.41
C ALA A 82 -14.18 32.66 19.83
N VAL A 83 -13.81 31.84 18.86
CA VAL A 83 -14.72 30.88 18.20
C VAL A 83 -14.08 29.50 18.20
N TYR A 84 -14.90 28.46 18.23
CA TYR A 84 -14.41 27.10 18.01
C TYR A 84 -14.02 26.89 16.55
N ASP A 85 -12.79 26.43 16.31
CA ASP A 85 -12.38 25.88 15.02
C ASP A 85 -12.99 24.47 14.78
N ASN A 86 -12.65 23.85 13.65
CA ASN A 86 -13.19 22.53 13.28
C ASN A 86 -12.57 21.34 14.06
N CYS A 87 -11.57 21.58 14.92
CA CYS A 87 -11.03 20.60 15.87
C CYS A 87 -11.32 20.98 17.33
N ASN A 88 -12.24 21.91 17.56
CA ASN A 88 -12.73 22.37 18.87
C ASN A 88 -11.67 23.14 19.69
N THR A 89 -10.68 23.74 19.04
CA THR A 89 -9.84 24.76 19.67
C THR A 89 -10.65 26.05 19.73
N CYS A 90 -10.65 26.70 20.89
CA CYS A 90 -11.34 27.96 21.10
C CYS A 90 -10.33 29.09 21.20
N ASP A 91 -10.23 29.90 20.16
CA ASP A 91 -9.46 31.14 20.15
C ASP A 91 -9.91 32.07 19.00
N ASP A 92 -9.17 33.15 18.80
CA ASP A 92 -9.39 34.16 17.76
C ASP A 92 -8.24 34.20 16.71
N ASP A 93 -7.39 33.16 16.67
CA ASP A 93 -6.21 33.09 15.81
C ASP A 93 -6.41 32.12 14.63
N PRO A 94 -6.93 32.60 13.48
CA PRO A 94 -7.18 31.73 12.32
C PRO A 94 -5.91 31.15 11.69
N SER A 95 -4.72 31.54 12.15
CA SER A 95 -3.45 30.96 11.68
C SER A 95 -3.12 29.62 12.35
N ASN A 96 -3.74 29.34 13.49
CA ASN A 96 -3.58 28.07 14.20
C ASN A 96 -4.74 27.09 13.96
N ASP A 97 -5.82 27.55 13.32
CA ASP A 97 -6.96 26.73 12.91
C ASP A 97 -6.46 25.45 12.23
N CYS A 98 -6.90 24.30 12.75
CA CYS A 98 -6.56 23.05 12.09
C CYS A 98 -7.15 22.99 10.69
N VAL A 99 -6.41 22.32 9.80
CA VAL A 99 -6.84 22.02 8.44
C VAL A 99 -7.26 20.57 8.32
N GLN A 100 -7.92 20.22 7.22
CA GLN A 100 -8.19 18.83 6.90
C GLN A 100 -6.92 18.15 6.39
N ASP A 101 -6.71 16.91 6.82
CA ASP A 101 -5.73 16.02 6.22
C ASP A 101 -6.20 15.49 4.84
N CYS A 102 -5.39 14.68 4.17
CA CYS A 102 -5.76 14.15 2.85
C CYS A 102 -6.95 13.18 2.87
N ALA A 103 -7.38 12.71 4.05
CA ALA A 103 -8.56 11.88 4.26
C ALA A 103 -9.82 12.70 4.59
N GLY A 104 -9.69 14.04 4.65
CA GLY A 104 -10.79 14.94 4.97
C GLY A 104 -11.06 15.07 6.48
N GLN A 105 -10.16 14.60 7.35
CA GLN A 105 -10.30 14.71 8.79
C GLN A 105 -9.65 16.01 9.29
N TRP A 106 -10.43 16.86 9.96
CA TRP A 106 -9.92 18.08 10.61
C TRP A 106 -8.93 17.72 11.72
N GLY A 107 -7.71 18.28 11.64
CA GLY A 107 -6.63 17.96 12.59
C GLY A 107 -6.11 16.53 12.48
N GLY A 108 -6.39 15.83 11.38
CA GLY A 108 -5.87 14.50 11.12
C GLY A 108 -4.38 14.50 10.75
N SER A 109 -3.80 13.31 10.68
CA SER A 109 -2.36 13.11 10.41
C SER A 109 -2.10 12.38 9.09
N ALA A 110 -3.12 12.20 8.25
CA ALA A 110 -2.96 11.50 6.98
C ALA A 110 -2.19 12.38 5.99
N GLU A 111 -1.15 11.83 5.38
CA GLU A 111 -0.28 12.57 4.47
C GLU A 111 -0.39 12.01 3.04
N VAL A 112 -0.16 12.90 2.07
CA VAL A 112 0.01 12.45 0.68
C VAL A 112 1.41 11.88 0.53
N SER A 113 1.48 10.62 0.11
CA SER A 113 2.72 9.90 -0.14
C SER A 113 2.73 9.26 -1.52
N ASP A 114 3.91 8.85 -1.98
CA ASP A 114 4.09 8.18 -3.25
C ASP A 114 3.98 6.66 -3.09
N PHE A 115 3.18 6.05 -3.96
CA PHE A 115 2.96 4.61 -4.06
C PHE A 115 3.24 4.12 -5.48
N TYR A 116 3.38 2.80 -5.66
CA TYR A 116 3.74 2.13 -6.91
C TYR A 116 2.81 0.94 -7.10
N TYR A 117 2.48 0.59 -8.35
CA TYR A 117 1.67 -0.60 -8.61
C TYR A 117 2.48 -1.86 -8.27
N ASP A 118 1.78 -2.83 -7.70
CA ASP A 118 2.26 -4.17 -7.36
C ASP A 118 1.38 -5.14 -8.17
N THR A 119 1.84 -5.49 -9.37
CA THR A 119 1.01 -6.16 -10.37
C THR A 119 0.88 -7.66 -10.09
N ASP A 120 1.88 -8.29 -9.47
CA ASP A 120 1.91 -9.71 -9.16
C ASP A 120 1.62 -10.07 -7.69
N GLY A 121 1.60 -9.07 -6.79
CA GLY A 121 1.22 -9.18 -5.39
C GLY A 121 2.35 -9.64 -4.46
N ASP A 122 3.61 -9.46 -4.82
CA ASP A 122 4.77 -9.83 -3.98
C ASP A 122 5.11 -8.79 -2.89
N GLY A 123 4.44 -7.64 -2.93
CA GLY A 123 4.63 -6.54 -1.99
C GLY A 123 5.75 -5.57 -2.39
N LEU A 124 6.34 -5.76 -3.57
CA LEU A 124 7.27 -4.86 -4.22
C LEU A 124 6.54 -4.14 -5.36
N GLY A 125 6.86 -2.86 -5.54
CA GLY A 125 6.22 -2.05 -6.57
C GLY A 125 7.19 -1.67 -7.65
N ALA A 126 6.66 -1.36 -8.83
CA ALA A 126 7.43 -0.88 -9.98
C ALA A 126 6.84 0.37 -10.65
N GLY A 127 7.66 0.98 -11.51
CA GLY A 127 7.21 1.98 -12.47
C GLY A 127 7.17 3.40 -11.92
N SER A 128 6.15 4.16 -12.35
CA SER A 128 5.97 5.56 -11.96
C SER A 128 5.19 5.66 -10.67
N SER A 129 5.58 6.60 -9.81
CA SER A 129 4.83 6.86 -8.58
C SER A 129 3.44 7.42 -8.87
N ILE A 130 2.51 7.07 -8.00
CA ILE A 130 1.19 7.65 -7.89
C ILE A 130 1.04 8.25 -6.50
N SER A 131 0.69 9.54 -6.41
CA SER A 131 0.55 10.21 -5.13
C SER A 131 -0.85 9.97 -4.56
N LEU A 132 -0.92 9.34 -3.39
CA LEU A 132 -2.15 8.95 -2.71
C LEU A 132 -2.12 9.39 -1.25
N CYS A 133 -3.30 9.47 -0.65
CA CYS A 133 -3.40 9.66 0.79
C CYS A 133 -3.09 8.34 1.50
N ASP A 134 -2.19 8.35 2.49
CA ASP A 134 -1.76 7.15 3.23
C ASP A 134 -2.91 6.45 4.00
N ALA A 135 -3.97 7.19 4.35
CA ALA A 135 -5.18 6.64 4.93
C ALA A 135 -6.13 6.00 3.90
N ASN A 136 -5.96 6.29 2.60
CA ASN A 136 -6.84 5.84 1.51
C ASN A 136 -6.03 5.22 0.37
N VAL A 137 -5.23 4.21 0.69
CA VAL A 137 -4.43 3.45 -0.28
C VAL A 137 -5.26 2.27 -0.81
N PRO A 138 -5.47 2.14 -2.13
CA PRO A 138 -6.18 1.01 -2.72
C PRO A 138 -5.35 -0.27 -2.67
N ASP A 139 -6.00 -1.43 -2.81
CA ASP A 139 -5.29 -2.71 -2.97
C ASP A 139 -4.49 -2.74 -4.28
N GLY A 140 -3.36 -3.44 -4.30
CA GLY A 140 -2.48 -3.57 -5.48
C GLY A 140 -1.52 -2.40 -5.70
N VAL A 141 -1.27 -1.58 -4.68
CA VAL A 141 -0.17 -0.62 -4.67
C VAL A 141 0.62 -0.71 -3.37
N VAL A 142 1.91 -0.40 -3.44
CA VAL A 142 2.85 -0.45 -2.30
C VAL A 142 3.72 0.80 -2.25
N ALA A 143 4.31 1.09 -1.08
CA ALA A 143 5.09 2.32 -0.85
C ALA A 143 6.55 2.26 -1.34
N ASN A 144 6.95 1.18 -2.03
CA ASN A 144 8.31 0.97 -2.50
C ASN A 144 8.34 0.80 -4.02
N ASN A 145 9.49 1.14 -4.62
CA ASN A 145 9.76 0.96 -6.05
C ASN A 145 10.97 0.05 -6.22
N THR A 146 10.88 -1.16 -5.66
CA THR A 146 12.01 -2.07 -5.57
C THR A 146 11.83 -3.36 -6.35
N ASP A 147 10.73 -3.46 -7.10
CA ASP A 147 10.53 -4.59 -7.99
C ASP A 147 11.30 -4.41 -9.31
N SER A 148 12.03 -5.44 -9.71
CA SER A 148 12.77 -5.45 -10.97
C SER A 148 11.92 -5.99 -12.12
N ASP A 149 10.90 -6.79 -11.83
CA ASP A 149 9.97 -7.39 -12.78
C ASP A 149 8.59 -7.57 -12.14
N ASP A 150 7.76 -6.54 -12.31
CA ASP A 150 6.40 -6.40 -11.75
C ASP A 150 5.41 -7.48 -12.26
N ASP A 151 5.79 -8.23 -13.29
CA ASP A 151 4.99 -9.35 -13.81
C ASP A 151 5.45 -10.70 -13.22
N CYS A 152 6.42 -10.72 -12.29
CA CYS A 152 7.07 -11.92 -11.78
C CYS A 152 7.38 -11.89 -10.27
N PHE A 153 6.54 -12.59 -9.49
CA PHE A 153 6.57 -12.58 -8.02
C PHE A 153 7.94 -12.93 -7.41
N SER A 154 8.71 -13.80 -8.07
CA SER A 154 10.03 -14.22 -7.57
C SER A 154 11.18 -13.38 -8.11
N ASN A 155 10.94 -12.54 -9.12
CA ASN A 155 11.92 -11.89 -9.97
C ASN A 155 12.88 -12.89 -10.68
N ILE A 156 12.59 -14.19 -10.66
CA ILE A 156 13.43 -15.24 -11.22
C ILE A 156 12.81 -15.77 -12.49
N HIS A 157 13.58 -15.69 -13.57
CA HIS A 157 13.20 -16.19 -14.88
C HIS A 157 14.00 -17.43 -15.25
N ASP A 158 13.35 -18.34 -15.96
CA ASP A 158 14.04 -19.45 -16.60
C ASP A 158 14.83 -18.98 -17.83
N CYS A 159 15.57 -19.89 -18.47
CA CYS A 159 16.40 -19.51 -19.62
C CYS A 159 15.60 -19.12 -20.88
N THR A 160 14.27 -19.28 -20.88
CA THR A 160 13.38 -18.76 -21.92
C THR A 160 12.76 -17.41 -21.57
N GLY A 161 13.08 -16.86 -20.40
CA GLY A 161 12.49 -15.61 -19.91
C GLY A 161 11.09 -15.81 -19.35
N VAL A 162 10.71 -17.03 -18.95
CA VAL A 162 9.44 -17.29 -18.28
C VAL A 162 9.64 -17.21 -16.77
N CYS A 163 8.84 -16.37 -16.09
CA CYS A 163 8.86 -16.25 -14.63
C CYS A 163 8.57 -17.60 -13.96
N ASP A 164 9.42 -17.98 -13.00
CA ASP A 164 9.38 -19.27 -12.31
C ASP A 164 9.28 -20.47 -13.26
N GLY A 165 9.80 -20.30 -14.48
CA GLY A 165 9.77 -21.33 -15.50
C GLY A 165 10.72 -22.50 -15.16
N ALA A 166 10.49 -23.63 -15.82
CA ALA A 166 11.27 -24.84 -15.60
C ALA A 166 12.42 -25.01 -16.62
N ALA A 167 12.58 -24.09 -17.57
CA ALA A 167 13.59 -24.24 -18.59
C ALA A 167 15.00 -24.13 -18.02
N ILE A 168 15.81 -25.13 -18.29
CA ILE A 168 17.20 -25.18 -17.82
C ILE A 168 18.16 -25.08 -18.99
N VAL A 169 19.27 -24.38 -18.76
CA VAL A 169 20.41 -24.35 -19.67
C VAL A 169 21.10 -25.70 -19.58
N ASP A 170 21.32 -26.35 -20.72
CA ASP A 170 22.08 -27.60 -20.80
C ASP A 170 23.61 -27.35 -20.84
N ASP A 171 24.41 -28.42 -20.98
CA ASP A 171 25.87 -28.32 -20.95
C ASP A 171 26.44 -27.50 -22.12
N CYS A 172 25.66 -27.34 -23.19
CA CYS A 172 26.02 -26.56 -24.37
C CYS A 172 25.54 -25.11 -24.32
N GLY A 173 24.97 -24.68 -23.21
CA GLY A 173 24.42 -23.34 -23.07
C GLY A 173 23.07 -23.17 -23.77
N VAL A 174 22.43 -24.27 -24.20
CA VAL A 174 21.16 -24.23 -24.94
C VAL A 174 20.01 -24.48 -23.98
N CYS A 175 19.04 -23.57 -24.00
CA CYS A 175 17.88 -23.64 -23.13
C CYS A 175 16.94 -24.79 -23.55
N ASN A 176 16.64 -25.72 -22.63
CA ASN A 176 15.89 -26.95 -22.89
C ASN A 176 16.44 -27.78 -24.09
N GLY A 177 17.73 -27.67 -24.40
CA GLY A 177 18.37 -28.37 -25.51
C GLY A 177 18.61 -29.86 -25.26
N GLY A 178 18.69 -30.27 -23.98
CA GLY A 178 18.89 -31.67 -23.60
C GLY A 178 20.18 -32.28 -24.15
N ASN A 179 21.23 -31.45 -24.32
CA ASN A 179 22.51 -31.82 -24.92
C ASN A 179 22.38 -32.35 -26.37
N ALA A 180 21.30 -32.01 -27.08
CA ALA A 180 21.11 -32.42 -28.48
C ALA A 180 22.19 -31.86 -29.42
N ASP A 181 22.85 -30.78 -29.01
CA ASP A 181 23.98 -30.16 -29.72
C ASP A 181 25.35 -30.79 -29.36
N GLN A 182 25.41 -31.75 -28.42
CA GLN A 182 26.65 -32.49 -28.17
C GLN A 182 26.87 -33.52 -29.28
N ASP A 183 28.12 -33.60 -29.74
CA ASP A 183 28.57 -34.71 -30.56
C ASP A 183 28.85 -35.96 -29.67
N CYS A 184 29.24 -37.08 -30.27
CA CYS A 184 29.45 -38.31 -29.49
C CYS A 184 30.63 -38.24 -28.49
N ALA A 185 31.50 -37.23 -28.59
CA ALA A 185 32.62 -37.00 -27.67
C ALA A 185 32.21 -36.10 -26.49
N GLY A 186 30.97 -35.59 -26.52
CA GLY A 186 30.47 -34.61 -25.56
C GLY A 186 30.85 -33.17 -25.92
N ASP A 187 31.42 -32.94 -27.12
CA ASP A 187 31.79 -31.61 -27.57
C ASP A 187 30.54 -30.90 -28.13
N CYS A 188 30.21 -29.75 -27.54
CA CYS A 188 29.09 -28.93 -27.97
C CYS A 188 29.33 -28.33 -29.36
N PHE A 189 28.34 -28.48 -30.24
CA PHE A 189 28.41 -28.14 -31.66
C PHE A 189 29.57 -28.84 -32.39
N GLY A 190 30.01 -29.99 -31.85
CA GLY A 190 31.01 -30.84 -32.46
C GLY A 190 30.49 -31.56 -33.71
N SER A 191 31.39 -32.22 -34.42
CA SER A 191 31.07 -32.92 -35.68
C SER A 191 31.32 -34.42 -35.63
N SER A 192 31.76 -34.93 -34.48
CA SER A 192 32.09 -36.34 -34.31
C SER A 192 30.81 -37.17 -34.26
N VAL A 193 30.76 -38.25 -35.02
CA VAL A 193 29.62 -39.16 -35.05
C VAL A 193 30.09 -40.55 -34.64
N ILE A 194 29.25 -41.27 -33.90
CA ILE A 194 29.56 -42.65 -33.54
C ILE A 194 29.41 -43.55 -34.76
N ASP A 195 30.48 -44.25 -35.13
CA ASP A 195 30.45 -45.25 -36.20
C ASP A 195 29.74 -46.53 -35.74
N ASN A 196 29.53 -47.48 -36.66
CA ASN A 196 28.85 -48.75 -36.33
C ASN A 196 29.65 -49.68 -35.40
N CYS A 197 30.90 -49.34 -35.08
CA CYS A 197 31.75 -50.05 -34.12
C CYS A 197 31.85 -49.33 -32.77
N GLY A 198 31.23 -48.18 -32.63
CA GLY A 198 31.25 -47.39 -31.40
C GLY A 198 32.43 -46.42 -31.29
N THR A 199 33.24 -46.25 -32.35
CA THR A 199 34.27 -45.22 -32.39
C THR A 199 33.59 -43.87 -32.62
N CYS A 200 33.96 -42.89 -31.82
CA CYS A 200 33.46 -41.53 -31.94
C CYS A 200 34.56 -40.63 -32.51
N ASP A 201 34.44 -40.25 -33.79
CA ASP A 201 35.28 -39.24 -34.41
C ASP A 201 34.59 -38.64 -35.66
N SER A 202 35.29 -37.76 -36.37
CA SER A 202 34.81 -37.09 -37.59
C SER A 202 35.46 -37.62 -38.88
N ASP A 203 36.31 -38.63 -38.79
CA ASP A 203 37.10 -39.17 -39.90
C ASP A 203 36.43 -40.40 -40.49
N SER A 204 35.48 -40.17 -41.40
CA SER A 204 34.80 -41.25 -42.14
C SER A 204 35.73 -42.22 -42.92
N SER A 205 37.03 -41.92 -43.04
CA SER A 205 37.99 -42.83 -43.68
C SER A 205 38.45 -43.97 -42.78
N ASN A 206 38.30 -43.82 -41.45
CA ASN A 206 38.64 -44.84 -40.47
C ASN A 206 37.40 -45.62 -39.98
N ASP A 207 36.19 -45.21 -40.40
CA ASP A 207 34.94 -45.88 -40.10
C ASP A 207 35.08 -47.38 -40.38
N CYS A 208 34.78 -48.17 -39.37
CA CYS A 208 34.91 -49.61 -39.51
C CYS A 208 33.95 -50.13 -40.60
N THR A 209 34.36 -51.19 -41.29
CA THR A 209 33.50 -51.89 -42.25
C THR A 209 33.03 -53.22 -41.67
N GLN A 210 32.05 -53.84 -42.33
CA GLN A 210 31.62 -55.18 -41.98
C GLN A 210 32.66 -56.20 -42.45
N ASP A 211 32.90 -57.21 -41.62
CA ASP A 211 33.59 -58.42 -42.05
C ASP A 211 32.71 -59.26 -42.99
N CYS A 212 33.24 -60.37 -43.50
CA CYS A 212 32.50 -61.23 -44.41
C CYS A 212 31.26 -61.92 -43.78
N ALA A 213 31.08 -61.85 -42.45
CA ALA A 213 29.93 -62.36 -41.73
C ALA A 213 28.89 -61.25 -41.43
N GLY A 214 29.14 -60.02 -41.88
CA GLY A 214 28.27 -58.87 -41.66
C GLY A 214 28.46 -58.20 -40.29
N ILE A 215 29.53 -58.53 -39.56
CA ILE A 215 29.82 -57.96 -38.24
C ILE A 215 30.67 -56.70 -38.43
N TRP A 216 30.18 -55.54 -37.99
CA TRP A 216 30.92 -54.28 -37.99
C TRP A 216 32.18 -54.40 -37.11
N GLY A 217 33.35 -54.09 -37.68
CA GLY A 217 34.65 -54.18 -36.99
C GLY A 217 35.13 -55.61 -36.76
N GLY A 218 34.48 -56.60 -37.37
CA GLY A 218 34.94 -57.98 -37.35
C GLY A 218 36.25 -58.16 -38.13
N SER A 219 36.95 -59.27 -37.84
CA SER A 219 38.24 -59.59 -38.46
C SER A 219 38.18 -60.74 -39.46
N LEU A 220 36.99 -61.28 -39.73
CA LEU A 220 36.84 -62.40 -40.65
C LEU A 220 37.02 -61.94 -42.10
N VAL A 221 37.86 -62.67 -42.82
CA VAL A 221 38.05 -62.51 -44.26
C VAL A 221 37.58 -63.77 -44.96
N ASN A 222 37.16 -63.61 -46.22
CA ASN A 222 36.96 -64.77 -47.08
C ASN A 222 38.30 -65.49 -47.28
N ASP A 223 38.25 -66.80 -47.22
CA ASP A 223 39.34 -67.65 -47.66
C ASP A 223 39.37 -67.72 -49.21
N GLU A 224 40.29 -68.48 -49.79
CA GLU A 224 40.40 -68.61 -51.27
C GLU A 224 39.20 -69.33 -51.90
N CYS A 225 38.32 -69.91 -51.09
CA CYS A 225 37.08 -70.55 -51.51
C CYS A 225 35.87 -69.59 -51.43
N ASP A 226 36.10 -68.30 -51.19
CA ASP A 226 35.07 -67.30 -50.90
C ASP A 226 34.23 -67.64 -49.65
N ILE A 227 34.75 -68.45 -48.73
CA ILE A 227 34.08 -68.80 -47.48
C ILE A 227 34.60 -67.90 -46.36
N CYS A 228 33.67 -67.18 -45.72
CA CYS A 228 33.98 -66.31 -44.61
C CYS A 228 34.59 -67.06 -43.41
N GLY A 229 35.79 -66.68 -42.97
CA GLY A 229 36.50 -67.35 -41.88
C GLY A 229 36.90 -68.80 -42.20
N GLY A 230 36.89 -69.16 -43.48
CA GLY A 230 37.28 -70.48 -43.96
C GLY A 230 38.77 -70.75 -43.80
N ASN A 231 39.13 -72.03 -43.92
CA ASN A 231 40.51 -72.51 -43.79
C ASN A 231 40.99 -73.16 -45.09
N ASN A 232 40.43 -72.75 -46.23
CA ASN A 232 40.78 -73.20 -47.56
C ASN A 232 40.44 -74.68 -47.87
N SER A 233 39.82 -75.43 -46.94
CA SER A 233 39.59 -76.87 -47.10
C SER A 233 38.42 -77.24 -48.00
N THR A 234 37.44 -76.35 -48.18
CA THR A 234 36.21 -76.66 -48.92
C THR A 234 36.37 -76.63 -50.44
N CYS A 235 37.41 -75.97 -50.94
CA CYS A 235 37.78 -75.92 -52.36
C CYS A 235 39.21 -76.43 -52.61
N ALA A 236 39.84 -77.05 -51.62
CA ALA A 236 41.14 -77.68 -51.79
C ALA A 236 41.04 -78.89 -52.73
N ASP A 237 42.00 -79.00 -53.63
CA ASP A 237 42.23 -80.21 -54.41
C ASP A 237 42.78 -81.35 -53.52
N CYS A 238 43.00 -82.54 -54.08
CA CYS A 238 43.47 -83.67 -53.28
C CYS A 238 44.89 -83.46 -52.69
N ALA A 239 45.64 -82.45 -53.14
CA ALA A 239 46.97 -82.10 -52.66
C ALA A 239 46.90 -81.00 -51.58
N GLY A 240 45.70 -80.54 -51.23
CA GLY A 240 45.48 -79.47 -50.27
C GLY A 240 45.63 -78.07 -50.85
N THR A 241 45.70 -77.91 -52.19
CA THR A 241 45.84 -76.62 -52.86
C THR A 241 44.45 -76.05 -53.17
N PRO A 242 44.09 -74.86 -52.65
CA PRO A 242 42.78 -74.25 -52.88
C PRO A 242 42.61 -73.88 -54.35
N ASN A 243 41.45 -74.20 -54.92
CA ASN A 243 41.17 -74.05 -56.36
C ASN A 243 42.21 -74.72 -57.28
N GLY A 244 42.91 -75.74 -56.78
CA GLY A 244 43.88 -76.52 -57.53
C GLY A 244 43.22 -77.50 -58.50
N SER A 245 44.02 -78.07 -59.41
CA SER A 245 43.54 -79.00 -60.44
C SER A 245 43.82 -80.46 -60.15
N ALA A 246 44.43 -80.80 -59.01
CA ALA A 246 44.82 -82.17 -58.69
C ALA A 246 43.60 -83.04 -58.35
N VAL A 247 43.53 -84.25 -58.88
CA VAL A 247 42.38 -85.15 -58.67
C VAL A 247 42.86 -86.51 -58.18
N GLU A 248 42.18 -87.04 -57.17
CA GLU A 248 42.50 -88.35 -56.62
C GLU A 248 42.19 -89.44 -57.67
N ASP A 249 43.20 -90.23 -58.00
CA ASP A 249 43.05 -91.33 -58.95
C ASP A 249 42.33 -92.54 -58.34
N ASN A 250 42.03 -93.55 -59.17
CA ASN A 250 41.34 -94.77 -58.72
C ASN A 250 42.17 -95.65 -57.75
N CYS A 251 43.40 -95.25 -57.43
CA CYS A 251 44.31 -95.91 -56.51
C CYS A 251 44.50 -95.11 -55.21
N GLY A 252 43.83 -93.96 -55.05
CA GLY A 252 43.93 -93.09 -53.89
C GLY A 252 45.18 -92.20 -53.89
N THR A 253 45.81 -92.00 -55.05
CA THR A 253 46.97 -91.10 -55.21
C THR A 253 46.50 -89.77 -55.77
N CYS A 254 47.02 -88.67 -55.21
CA CYS A 254 46.74 -87.33 -55.71
C CYS A 254 47.82 -86.86 -56.70
N ASP A 255 47.42 -86.46 -57.91
CA ASP A 255 48.27 -85.91 -58.97
C ASP A 255 47.52 -84.82 -59.77
#